data_AF-A0A1E7I4Y9-F1
#
_entry.id   AF-A0A1E7I4Y9-F1
#
_cell.length_a   1.000
_cell.length_b   1.000
_cell.length_c   1.000
_cell.angle_alpha   90.00
_cell.angle_beta   90.00
_cell.angle_gamma   90.00
#
_symmetry.space_group_name_H-M   'P 1'
#
loop_
_entity.id
_entity.type
_entity.pdbx_description
1 polymer ?
#
loop_
_entity_poly.entity_id
_entity_poly.type
_entity_poly.pdbx_seq_one_letter_code
_entity_poly.pdbx_strand_id
1 'polypeptide(L)'
;MSLRSLTIFLIFMVLLSLAASALFYMGTFDSYIAEFSGSKNETSSSVVRKPVSNIVLPLSSSEADIVIAEDSVNGTADNVQVVAKVIEEDITVEAVAVVSPDVSGVGSSQSVKVSEVKKVAAIAVTESPAKVAKAKSVAGKISALSVDCIDESVTLKLSLSQQAEWVTWFNVSSPRKLVIDVRGQWKNYAKSIYRLKNCSVEKIVLGEQADRLRLVLYINKSGVASRITPEIKKTADGVELKIKL
;
A
#
# COMPACT_ATOMS: atom_id res chain seq x y z
N MET A 1 20.27 -35.57 51.04
CA MET A 1 19.99 -35.61 49.58
C MET A 1 21.11 -36.40 48.91
N SER A 2 20.79 -37.43 48.12
CA SER A 2 21.81 -38.18 47.39
C SER A 2 22.39 -37.30 46.26
N LEU A 3 23.71 -37.39 46.03
CA LEU A 3 24.40 -36.62 44.98
C LEU A 3 23.73 -36.76 43.61
N ARG A 4 23.13 -37.93 43.35
CA ARG A 4 22.36 -38.26 42.14
C ARG A 4 21.08 -37.44 41.99
N SER A 5 20.40 -37.11 43.09
CA SER A 5 19.19 -36.28 43.06
C SER A 5 19.52 -34.83 42.71
N LEU A 6 20.67 -34.33 43.18
CA LEU A 6 21.13 -32.97 42.88
C LEU A 6 21.50 -32.83 41.39
N THR A 7 22.19 -33.81 40.81
CA THR A 7 22.60 -33.78 39.40
C THR A 7 21.40 -33.83 38.46
N ILE A 8 20.37 -34.62 38.77
CA ILE A 8 19.14 -34.69 37.97
C ILE A 8 18.41 -33.35 37.98
N PHE A 9 18.33 -32.70 39.15
CA PHE A 9 17.69 -31.39 39.28
C PHE A 9 18.43 -30.30 38.49
N LEU A 10 19.77 -30.31 38.51
CA LEU A 10 20.57 -29.34 37.79
C LEU A 10 20.43 -29.51 36.26
N ILE A 11 20.43 -30.75 35.77
CA ILE A 11 20.18 -31.04 34.35
C ILE A 11 18.80 -30.55 33.94
N PHE A 12 17.77 -30.78 34.76
CA PHE A 12 16.42 -30.31 34.48
C PHE A 12 16.33 -28.79 34.39
N MET A 13 16.99 -28.07 35.30
CA MET A 13 17.04 -26.59 35.28
C MET A 13 17.74 -26.05 34.03
N VAL A 14 18.84 -26.66 33.59
CA VAL A 14 19.53 -26.27 32.35
C VAL A 14 18.62 -26.51 31.13
N LEU A 15 17.93 -27.65 31.08
CA LEU A 15 17.02 -27.99 29.99
C LEU A 15 15.83 -27.02 29.91
N LEU A 16 15.28 -26.64 31.08
CA LEU A 16 14.20 -25.66 31.17
C LEU A 16 14.65 -24.27 30.69
N SER A 17 15.86 -23.85 31.04
CA SER A 17 16.45 -22.59 30.57
C SER A 17 16.64 -22.57 29.05
N LEU A 18 17.17 -23.65 28.46
CA LEU A 18 17.35 -23.74 27.00
C LEU A 18 16.00 -23.70 26.26
N ALA A 19 14.99 -24.42 26.77
CA ALA A 19 13.65 -24.41 26.18
C ALA A 19 13.02 -23.01 26.22
N ALA A 20 13.14 -22.29 27.35
CA ALA A 20 12.64 -20.92 27.49
C ALA A 20 13.34 -19.95 26.52
N SER A 21 14.67 -20.05 26.37
CA SER A 21 15.41 -19.24 25.40
C SER A 21 15.01 -19.53 23.95
N ALA A 22 14.83 -20.80 23.58
CA ALA A 22 14.38 -21.18 22.24
C ALA A 22 12.99 -20.61 21.91
N LEU A 23 12.06 -20.66 22.87
CA LEU A 23 10.73 -20.06 22.72
C LEU A 23 10.78 -18.54 22.60
N PHE A 24 11.68 -17.87 23.32
CA PHE A 24 11.89 -16.42 23.19
C PHE A 24 12.38 -16.03 21.79
N TYR A 25 13.34 -16.77 21.24
CA TYR A 25 13.85 -16.52 19.87
C TYR A 25 12.85 -16.85 18.77
N MET A 26 11.89 -17.75 19.02
CA MET A 26 10.81 -18.06 18.06
C MET A 26 9.69 -17.01 17.99
N GLY A 27 9.77 -15.91 18.76
CA GLY A 27 8.90 -14.75 18.59
C GLY A 27 7.42 -15.00 18.92
N THR A 28 7.08 -16.09 19.60
CA THR A 28 5.70 -16.47 19.93
C THR A 28 5.09 -15.64 21.06
N PHE A 29 5.90 -14.89 21.81
CA PHE A 29 5.44 -14.08 22.95
C PHE A 29 4.99 -12.66 22.56
N ASP A 30 5.37 -12.14 21.39
CA ASP A 30 5.04 -10.75 21.01
C ASP A 30 3.54 -10.57 20.72
N SER A 31 2.85 -11.65 20.34
CA SER A 31 1.40 -11.64 20.10
C SER A 31 0.56 -11.59 21.39
N TYR A 32 1.07 -12.11 22.51
CA TYR A 32 0.32 -12.14 23.79
C TYR A 32 0.45 -10.83 24.58
N ILE A 33 1.55 -10.08 24.44
CA ILE A 33 1.74 -8.81 25.15
C ILE A 33 0.95 -7.66 24.48
N ALA A 34 0.76 -7.72 23.16
CA ALA A 34 -0.01 -6.71 22.42
C ALA A 34 -1.50 -6.65 22.83
N GLU A 35 -2.07 -7.74 23.35
CA GLU A 35 -3.49 -7.80 23.74
C GLU A 35 -3.75 -7.17 25.13
N PHE A 36 -2.76 -7.14 26.02
CA PHE A 36 -2.91 -6.56 27.37
C PHE A 36 -2.60 -5.06 27.47
N SER A 37 -2.01 -4.43 26.45
CA SER A 37 -1.73 -2.98 26.45
C SER A 37 -2.91 -2.11 25.96
N GLY A 38 -4.05 -2.71 25.60
CA GLY A 38 -5.16 -2.02 24.91
C GLY A 38 -6.31 -1.49 25.79
N SER A 39 -6.41 -1.84 27.07
CA SER A 39 -7.59 -1.49 27.88
C SER A 39 -7.27 -0.59 29.07
N LYS A 40 -7.16 0.71 28.83
CA LYS A 40 -7.51 1.79 29.79
C LYS A 40 -7.29 3.14 29.12
N ASN A 41 -8.37 3.70 28.56
CA ASN A 41 -8.61 5.15 28.48
C ASN A 41 -10.03 5.41 28.00
N GLU A 42 -11.02 5.02 28.79
CA GLU A 42 -12.27 5.76 28.84
C GLU A 42 -12.12 6.84 29.92
N THR A 43 -11.65 8.02 29.52
CA THR A 43 -11.83 9.23 30.33
C THR A 43 -12.50 10.26 29.44
N SER A 44 -13.76 10.50 29.76
CA SER A 44 -14.63 11.58 29.32
C SER A 44 -13.90 12.91 29.14
N SER A 45 -13.55 13.27 27.90
CA SER A 45 -13.23 14.64 27.54
C SER A 45 -14.52 15.38 27.20
N SER A 46 -14.91 16.28 28.10
CA SER A 46 -15.89 17.35 27.91
C SER A 46 -15.88 17.91 26.47
N VAL A 47 -16.98 17.69 25.76
CA VAL A 47 -17.23 18.30 24.45
C VAL A 47 -17.67 19.75 24.70
N VAL A 48 -16.72 20.68 24.68
CA VAL A 48 -17.03 22.11 24.60
C VAL A 48 -17.56 22.39 23.20
N ARG A 49 -18.89 22.41 23.06
CA ARG A 49 -19.57 22.87 21.85
C ARG A 49 -19.40 24.38 21.75
N LYS A 50 -18.54 24.83 20.83
CA LYS A 50 -18.50 26.25 20.43
C LYS A 50 -19.79 26.58 19.67
N PRO A 51 -20.44 27.73 19.94
CA PRO A 51 -21.60 28.14 19.16
C PRO A 51 -21.19 28.37 17.70
N VAL A 52 -21.85 27.67 16.79
CA VAL A 52 -21.72 27.90 15.35
C VAL A 52 -22.56 29.14 15.04
N SER A 53 -21.90 30.25 14.69
CA SER A 53 -22.59 31.43 14.19
C SER A 53 -23.13 31.14 12.79
N ASN A 54 -24.46 31.01 12.66
CA ASN A 54 -25.15 31.02 11.38
C ASN A 54 -25.16 32.45 10.83
N ILE A 55 -24.03 32.88 10.26
CA ILE A 55 -23.98 34.08 9.43
C ILE A 55 -24.49 33.66 8.06
N VAL A 56 -25.77 33.93 7.81
CA VAL A 56 -26.36 33.90 6.47
C VAL A 56 -25.89 35.17 5.78
N LEU A 57 -24.97 35.02 4.82
CA LEU A 57 -24.57 36.12 3.94
C LEU A 57 -25.78 36.45 3.04
N PRO A 58 -26.31 37.69 3.05
CA PRO A 58 -27.31 38.08 2.08
C PRO A 58 -26.64 38.14 0.71
N LEU A 59 -27.04 37.23 -0.19
CA LEU A 59 -26.75 37.38 -1.60
C LEU A 59 -27.56 38.58 -2.09
N SER A 60 -26.86 39.66 -2.44
CA SER A 60 -27.41 40.77 -3.21
C SER A 60 -27.90 40.23 -4.55
N SER A 61 -29.20 39.92 -4.61
CA SER A 61 -29.94 39.66 -5.84
C SER A 61 -30.11 40.97 -6.59
N SER A 62 -29.44 41.10 -7.73
CA SER A 62 -29.74 42.15 -8.71
C SER A 62 -31.10 41.85 -9.36
N GLU A 63 -32.00 42.82 -9.27
CA GLU A 63 -33.26 42.90 -9.99
C GLU A 63 -33.05 42.72 -11.50
N ALA A 64 -33.83 41.82 -12.10
CA ALA A 64 -34.23 41.92 -13.49
C ALA A 64 -35.67 41.40 -13.58
N ASP A 65 -36.56 42.38 -13.58
CA ASP A 65 -37.99 42.32 -13.77
C ASP A 65 -38.31 41.74 -15.16
N ILE A 66 -39.00 40.60 -15.23
CA ILE A 66 -39.73 40.17 -16.43
C ILE A 66 -41.07 39.60 -15.99
N VAL A 67 -42.05 40.49 -15.98
CA VAL A 67 -43.47 40.17 -16.14
C VAL A 67 -43.67 39.53 -17.52
N ILE A 68 -44.38 38.39 -17.61
CA ILE A 68 -45.37 38.10 -18.67
C ILE A 68 -46.26 36.92 -18.22
N ALA A 69 -47.54 37.28 -18.10
CA ALA A 69 -48.79 36.56 -18.38
C ALA A 69 -48.96 35.08 -17.98
N GLU A 70 -49.98 34.89 -17.17
CA GLU A 70 -50.80 33.67 -17.09
C GLU A 70 -51.37 33.34 -18.47
N ASP A 71 -51.22 32.08 -18.90
CA ASP A 71 -52.24 31.46 -19.72
C ASP A 71 -52.40 29.99 -19.32
N SER A 72 -53.64 29.67 -18.98
CA SER A 72 -54.20 28.34 -18.76
C SER A 72 -54.04 27.46 -19.98
N VAL A 73 -53.73 26.16 -19.83
CA VAL A 73 -54.34 25.03 -20.58
C VAL A 73 -53.88 23.69 -19.98
N ASN A 74 -54.85 23.02 -19.36
CA ASN A 74 -55.24 21.62 -19.45
C ASN A 74 -54.32 20.60 -20.19
N GLY A 75 -54.01 19.49 -19.51
CA GLY A 75 -54.20 18.15 -20.08
C GLY A 75 -53.00 17.43 -20.72
N THR A 76 -52.80 16.21 -20.21
CA THR A 76 -52.42 14.99 -20.96
C THR A 76 -50.93 14.64 -21.05
N ALA A 77 -50.69 13.36 -20.75
CA ALA A 77 -49.45 12.62 -20.84
C ALA A 77 -48.72 12.81 -22.17
N ASP A 78 -47.39 12.88 -22.13
CA ASP A 78 -46.58 11.87 -22.80
C ASP A 78 -45.08 11.94 -22.46
N ASN A 79 -44.57 10.75 -22.21
CA ASN A 79 -43.26 10.20 -22.51
C ASN A 79 -42.29 11.10 -23.32
N VAL A 80 -41.17 11.50 -22.71
CA VAL A 80 -40.02 12.05 -23.44
C VAL A 80 -38.77 11.22 -23.15
N GLN A 81 -38.39 10.42 -24.15
CA GLN A 81 -37.06 9.82 -24.28
C GLN A 81 -36.01 10.92 -24.47
N VAL A 82 -35.01 10.95 -23.59
CA VAL A 82 -33.79 11.72 -23.82
C VAL A 82 -32.81 10.82 -24.58
N VAL A 83 -32.67 11.12 -25.87
CA VAL A 83 -31.66 10.56 -26.78
C VAL A 83 -30.28 11.08 -26.36
N ALA A 84 -29.45 10.20 -25.80
CA ALA A 84 -28.05 10.47 -25.55
C ALA A 84 -27.24 10.24 -26.83
N LYS A 85 -26.62 11.32 -27.29
CA LYS A 85 -25.72 11.43 -28.44
C LYS A 85 -24.47 10.56 -28.24
N VAL A 86 -24.36 9.52 -29.08
CA VAL A 86 -23.17 8.68 -29.24
C VAL A 86 -22.12 9.50 -29.99
N ILE A 87 -20.91 9.59 -29.42
CA ILE A 87 -19.71 10.09 -30.08
C ILE A 87 -18.85 8.85 -30.37
N GLU A 88 -18.75 8.51 -31.65
CA GLU A 88 -17.79 7.55 -32.19
C GLU A 88 -16.45 8.27 -32.35
N GLU A 89 -15.40 7.77 -31.70
CA GLU A 89 -14.03 8.07 -32.09
C GLU A 89 -13.33 6.79 -32.54
N ASP A 90 -12.87 6.90 -33.78
CA ASP A 90 -12.24 5.93 -34.65
C ASP A 90 -10.82 5.58 -34.15
N ILE A 91 -10.53 4.30 -34.02
CA ILE A 91 -9.22 3.76 -33.64
C ILE A 91 -8.62 3.11 -34.88
N THR A 92 -7.63 3.78 -35.48
CA THR A 92 -6.76 3.18 -36.49
C THR A 92 -5.55 2.55 -35.81
N VAL A 93 -5.44 1.23 -35.98
CA VAL A 93 -4.34 0.38 -35.53
C VAL A 93 -3.36 0.22 -36.69
N GLU A 94 -2.09 0.54 -36.48
CA GLU A 94 -1.00 0.16 -37.38
C GLU A 94 -0.02 -0.75 -36.65
N ALA A 95 0.26 -1.89 -37.28
CA ALA A 95 1.03 -3.02 -36.78
C ALA A 95 2.48 -2.98 -37.29
N VAL A 96 3.23 -4.06 -37.00
CA VAL A 96 4.53 -4.50 -37.60
C VAL A 96 5.77 -4.01 -36.80
N ALA A 97 6.82 -4.76 -36.43
CA ALA A 97 7.32 -6.14 -36.63
C ALA A 97 8.19 -6.51 -35.38
N VAL A 98 8.22 -7.73 -34.84
CA VAL A 98 9.00 -8.93 -35.24
C VAL A 98 10.47 -8.67 -35.61
N VAL A 99 11.40 -8.87 -34.66
CA VAL A 99 12.76 -9.39 -34.94
C VAL A 99 13.20 -10.31 -33.80
N SER A 100 13.62 -11.51 -34.17
CA SER A 100 14.10 -12.63 -33.34
C SER A 100 15.48 -12.37 -32.68
N PRO A 101 15.88 -13.18 -31.68
CA PRO A 101 17.23 -13.18 -31.10
C PRO A 101 18.12 -14.24 -31.76
N ASP A 102 19.41 -13.98 -31.93
CA ASP A 102 20.37 -15.06 -32.18
C ASP A 102 21.85 -14.73 -31.80
N VAL A 103 22.54 -15.81 -31.43
CA VAL A 103 24.00 -16.11 -31.46
C VAL A 103 24.93 -15.70 -30.29
N SER A 104 25.17 -16.70 -29.42
CA SER A 104 26.44 -17.40 -29.12
C SER A 104 27.83 -16.72 -29.21
N GLY A 105 28.70 -17.08 -28.24
CA GLY A 105 30.16 -17.05 -28.39
C GLY A 105 30.91 -16.80 -27.06
N VAL A 106 31.24 -17.84 -26.27
CA VAL A 106 32.56 -18.52 -26.22
C VAL A 106 33.67 -17.74 -25.49
N GLY A 107 34.11 -18.32 -24.36
CA GLY A 107 35.52 -18.50 -24.02
C GLY A 107 36.24 -17.36 -23.29
N SER A 108 36.70 -17.61 -22.05
CA SER A 108 38.12 -17.90 -21.81
C SER A 108 38.42 -17.90 -20.30
N SER A 109 38.99 -19.02 -19.86
CA SER A 109 39.74 -19.18 -18.62
C SER A 109 40.83 -18.12 -18.46
N GLN A 110 41.01 -17.59 -17.25
CA GLN A 110 42.36 -17.47 -16.71
C GLN A 110 42.38 -17.39 -15.18
N SER A 111 43.04 -18.39 -14.60
CA SER A 111 43.48 -18.46 -13.22
C SER A 111 44.60 -17.43 -12.95
N VAL A 112 44.58 -16.78 -11.79
CA VAL A 112 45.82 -16.32 -11.13
C VAL A 112 45.75 -16.64 -9.65
N LYS A 113 46.80 -17.34 -9.21
CA LYS A 113 47.14 -17.79 -7.87
C LYS A 113 47.80 -16.66 -7.06
N VAL A 114 47.54 -16.68 -5.75
CA VAL A 114 48.48 -16.46 -4.63
C VAL A 114 49.09 -15.05 -4.48
N SER A 115 48.76 -14.40 -3.36
CA SER A 115 49.81 -14.04 -2.39
C SER A 115 49.21 -13.73 -1.01
N GLU A 116 49.48 -14.62 -0.06
CA GLU A 116 49.42 -14.31 1.37
C GLU A 116 50.52 -13.30 1.70
N VAL A 117 50.15 -12.18 2.32
CA VAL A 117 51.11 -11.38 3.09
C VAL A 117 50.58 -11.20 4.51
N LYS A 118 51.39 -11.73 5.40
CA LYS A 118 51.35 -11.68 6.86
C LYS A 118 51.49 -10.23 7.37
N LYS A 119 50.59 -9.88 8.29
CA LYS A 119 50.87 -9.32 9.64
C LYS A 119 51.30 -7.85 9.81
N VAL A 120 50.63 -7.25 10.80
CA VAL A 120 51.01 -6.13 11.69
C VAL A 120 50.76 -4.71 11.17
N ALA A 121 49.75 -4.04 11.70
CA ALA A 121 49.94 -2.99 12.71
C ALA A 121 48.59 -2.42 13.15
N ALA A 122 48.38 -2.41 14.46
CA ALA A 122 47.30 -1.70 15.12
C ALA A 122 47.42 -0.20 14.81
N ILE A 123 46.34 0.38 14.27
CA ILE A 123 46.11 1.82 14.31
C ILE A 123 44.73 1.99 14.92
N ALA A 124 44.73 2.36 16.19
CA ALA A 124 43.57 2.92 16.86
C ALA A 124 43.29 4.28 16.21
N VAL A 125 42.37 4.31 15.24
CA VAL A 125 41.77 5.55 14.76
C VAL A 125 40.47 5.74 15.52
N THR A 126 40.51 6.71 16.42
CA THR A 126 39.35 7.28 17.11
C THR A 126 38.47 7.96 16.07
N GLU A 127 37.64 7.19 15.38
CA GLU A 127 36.58 7.75 14.53
C GLU A 127 35.45 8.26 15.44
N SER A 128 35.56 9.56 15.73
CA SER A 128 34.45 10.40 16.17
C SER A 128 33.21 10.09 15.34
N PRO A 129 32.01 9.93 15.95
CA PRO A 129 30.78 9.70 15.19
C PRO A 129 30.48 10.97 14.38
N ALA A 130 31.01 11.00 13.17
CA ALA A 130 30.61 11.94 12.14
C ALA A 130 29.11 11.76 11.98
N LYS A 131 28.38 12.75 12.50
CA LYS A 131 26.97 12.98 12.30
C LYS A 131 26.74 12.95 10.78
N VAL A 132 26.45 11.77 10.25
CA VAL A 132 26.10 11.56 8.84
C VAL A 132 24.89 12.46 8.62
N ALA A 133 25.14 13.60 7.98
CA ALA A 133 24.10 14.50 7.55
C ALA A 133 23.22 13.68 6.63
N LYS A 134 22.03 13.28 7.13
CA LYS A 134 21.02 12.58 6.34
C LYS A 134 20.78 13.45 5.12
N ALA A 135 21.30 13.01 3.97
CA ALA A 135 20.98 13.60 2.69
C ALA A 135 19.46 13.67 2.63
N LYS A 136 18.92 14.87 2.37
CA LYS A 136 17.47 15.05 2.23
C LYS A 136 17.03 14.20 1.04
N SER A 137 16.51 13.02 1.31
CA SER A 137 15.90 12.16 0.31
C SER A 137 14.74 12.95 -0.30
N VAL A 138 14.82 13.19 -1.61
CA VAL A 138 13.76 13.86 -2.35
C VAL A 138 12.57 12.92 -2.37
N ALA A 139 11.50 13.27 -1.65
CA ALA A 139 10.28 12.47 -1.63
C ALA A 139 9.71 12.32 -3.04
N GLY A 140 9.43 11.08 -3.44
CA GLY A 140 8.70 10.76 -4.66
C GLY A 140 7.26 11.24 -4.59
N LYS A 141 6.59 11.29 -5.75
CA LYS A 141 5.20 11.72 -5.89
C LYS A 141 4.38 10.62 -6.54
N ILE A 142 3.14 10.46 -6.07
CA ILE A 142 2.14 9.61 -6.70
C ILE A 142 1.15 10.51 -7.41
N SER A 143 1.07 10.43 -8.74
CA SER A 143 0.21 11.29 -9.54
C SER A 143 -1.18 10.69 -9.75
N ALA A 144 -1.26 9.39 -10.00
CA ALA A 144 -2.51 8.71 -10.32
C ALA A 144 -2.50 7.24 -9.89
N LEU A 145 -3.68 6.71 -9.64
CA LEU A 145 -3.97 5.29 -9.57
C LEU A 145 -5.08 5.00 -10.58
N SER A 146 -4.77 4.16 -11.57
CA SER A 146 -5.74 3.59 -12.50
C SER A 146 -6.13 2.20 -12.04
N VAL A 147 -7.42 1.91 -12.09
CA VAL A 147 -7.99 0.64 -11.62
C VAL A 147 -8.81 0.05 -12.75
N ASP A 148 -8.51 -1.20 -13.08
CA ASP A 148 -9.26 -1.98 -14.05
C ASP A 148 -9.75 -3.28 -13.40
N CYS A 149 -11.03 -3.58 -13.55
CA CYS A 149 -11.68 -4.76 -12.98
C CYS A 149 -12.23 -5.60 -14.13
N ILE A 150 -11.59 -6.75 -14.37
CA ILE A 150 -11.97 -7.68 -15.44
C ILE A 150 -12.18 -9.05 -14.80
N ASP A 151 -13.41 -9.54 -14.84
CA ASP A 151 -13.84 -10.83 -14.31
C ASP A 151 -13.43 -11.07 -12.85
N GLU A 152 -12.49 -12.01 -12.65
CA GLU A 152 -11.91 -12.41 -11.37
C GLU A 152 -10.53 -11.80 -11.14
N SER A 153 -10.23 -10.70 -11.84
CA SER A 153 -8.95 -10.02 -11.72
C SER A 153 -9.09 -8.52 -11.58
N VAL A 154 -8.21 -7.94 -10.78
CA VAL A 154 -8.08 -6.50 -10.60
C VAL A 154 -6.66 -6.11 -10.96
N THR A 155 -6.54 -5.17 -11.89
CA THR A 155 -5.25 -4.59 -12.29
C THR A 155 -5.18 -3.16 -11.78
N LEU A 156 -4.13 -2.87 -11.03
CA LEU A 156 -3.84 -1.55 -10.50
C LEU A 156 -2.58 -1.02 -11.16
N LYS A 157 -2.65 0.20 -11.71
CA LYS A 157 -1.48 0.91 -12.25
C LYS A 157 -1.26 2.16 -11.43
N LEU A 158 -0.17 2.17 -10.67
CA LEU A 158 0.23 3.27 -9.82
C LEU A 158 1.32 4.08 -10.51
N SER A 159 1.04 5.34 -10.83
CA SER A 159 1.99 6.25 -11.46
C SER A 159 2.88 6.92 -10.41
N LEU A 160 4.19 6.66 -10.49
CA LEU A 160 5.18 7.14 -9.53
C LEU A 160 6.20 8.03 -10.23
N SER A 161 6.61 9.13 -9.58
CA SER A 161 7.64 10.03 -10.13
C SER A 161 9.06 9.48 -10.05
N GLN A 162 9.26 8.38 -9.32
CA GLN A 162 10.53 7.71 -9.09
C GLN A 162 10.27 6.20 -9.02
N GLN A 163 11.30 5.39 -9.31
CA GLN A 163 11.17 3.94 -9.25
C GLN A 163 10.98 3.46 -7.79
N ALA A 164 10.05 2.54 -7.58
CA ALA A 164 9.83 1.95 -6.26
C ALA A 164 10.98 1.01 -5.85
N GLU A 165 11.52 1.22 -4.64
CA GLU A 165 12.60 0.39 -4.08
C GLU A 165 12.17 -1.08 -3.96
N TRP A 166 11.13 -1.35 -3.17
CA TRP A 166 10.56 -2.69 -2.99
C TRP A 166 9.08 -2.58 -2.63
N VAL A 167 8.35 -3.63 -2.97
CA VAL A 167 6.90 -3.72 -2.75
C VAL A 167 6.64 -4.97 -1.93
N THR A 168 5.97 -4.80 -0.80
CA THR A 168 5.54 -5.89 0.08
C THR A 168 4.04 -5.97 0.14
N TRP A 169 3.52 -7.15 0.48
CA TRP A 169 2.09 -7.34 0.66
C TRP A 169 1.81 -8.31 1.79
N PHE A 170 0.62 -8.19 2.38
CA PHE A 170 0.10 -9.13 3.35
C PHE A 170 -1.42 -9.12 3.36
N ASN A 171 -2.01 -10.24 3.79
CA ASN A 171 -3.45 -10.43 3.86
C ASN A 171 -3.93 -10.22 5.31
N VAL A 172 -5.06 -9.54 5.48
CA VAL A 172 -5.76 -9.35 6.76
C VAL A 172 -7.13 -10.02 6.65
N SER A 173 -7.51 -10.83 7.63
CA SER A 173 -8.72 -11.66 7.57
C SER A 173 -9.99 -10.96 8.04
N SER A 174 -9.91 -9.99 8.96
CA SER A 174 -11.08 -9.36 9.58
C SER A 174 -10.93 -7.84 9.75
N PRO A 175 -11.60 -6.98 8.94
CA PRO A 175 -12.25 -7.34 7.68
C PRO A 175 -11.24 -7.86 6.65
N ARG A 176 -11.72 -8.61 5.66
CA ARG A 176 -10.87 -9.16 4.59
C ARG A 176 -10.24 -8.04 3.76
N LYS A 177 -8.90 -7.93 3.83
CA LYS A 177 -8.14 -6.91 3.11
C LYS A 177 -6.83 -7.48 2.56
N LEU A 178 -6.43 -6.95 1.41
CA LEU A 178 -5.07 -7.07 0.92
C LEU A 178 -4.37 -5.73 1.13
N VAL A 179 -3.27 -5.75 1.87
CA VAL A 179 -2.43 -4.57 2.10
C VAL A 179 -1.18 -4.69 1.24
N ILE A 180 -0.85 -3.63 0.51
CA ILE A 180 0.32 -3.55 -0.36
C ILE A 180 1.08 -2.29 0.04
N ASP A 181 2.32 -2.46 0.47
CA ASP A 181 3.20 -1.38 0.88
C ASP A 181 4.28 -1.18 -0.18
N VAL A 182 4.37 0.04 -0.71
CA VAL A 182 5.41 0.49 -1.64
C VAL A 182 6.40 1.32 -0.84
N ARG A 183 7.60 0.78 -0.59
CA ARG A 183 8.63 1.49 0.19
C ARG A 183 9.14 2.71 -0.57
N GLY A 184 9.39 3.76 0.19
CA GLY A 184 9.93 5.04 -0.28
C GLY A 184 9.24 6.17 0.46
N GLN A 185 9.87 7.35 0.44
CA GLN A 185 9.21 8.56 0.89
C GLN A 185 8.31 9.06 -0.23
N TRP A 186 7.00 9.00 -0.02
CA TRP A 186 6.02 9.36 -1.05
C TRP A 186 5.13 10.49 -0.58
N LYS A 187 4.78 11.38 -1.50
CA LYS A 187 3.67 12.33 -1.35
C LYS A 187 2.52 11.92 -2.24
N ASN A 188 1.34 11.72 -1.66
CA ASN A 188 0.17 11.31 -2.40
C ASN A 188 -0.58 12.52 -3.00
N TYR A 189 -0.55 12.67 -4.32
CA TYR A 189 -1.37 13.66 -5.05
C TYR A 189 -2.59 13.02 -5.73
N ALA A 190 -2.70 11.69 -5.70
CA ALA A 190 -3.85 10.95 -6.20
C ALA A 190 -5.01 10.97 -5.18
N LYS A 191 -6.17 10.48 -5.59
CA LYS A 191 -7.32 10.34 -4.69
C LYS A 191 -6.99 9.33 -3.59
N SER A 192 -7.35 9.62 -2.34
CA SER A 192 -7.06 8.71 -1.22
C SER A 192 -7.99 7.49 -1.18
N ILE A 193 -9.20 7.58 -1.76
CA ILE A 193 -10.21 6.52 -1.69
C ILE A 193 -10.88 6.31 -3.06
N TYR A 194 -10.81 5.09 -3.57
CA TYR A 194 -11.48 4.64 -4.78
C TYR A 194 -12.58 3.65 -4.39
N ARG A 195 -13.84 3.99 -4.67
CA ARG A 195 -14.97 3.07 -4.50
C ARG A 195 -15.29 2.47 -5.84
N LEU A 196 -15.27 1.15 -5.94
CA LEU A 196 -15.47 0.43 -7.19
C LEU A 196 -16.88 -0.14 -7.19
N LYS A 197 -17.57 -0.03 -8.32
CA LYS A 197 -18.86 -0.68 -8.54
C LYS A 197 -18.62 -1.89 -9.43
N ASN A 198 -19.38 -2.96 -9.23
CA ASN A 198 -19.31 -4.19 -10.03
C ASN A 198 -17.90 -4.83 -10.06
N CYS A 199 -17.17 -4.76 -8.95
CA CYS A 199 -15.83 -5.34 -8.81
C CYS A 199 -15.76 -6.19 -7.53
N SER A 200 -14.92 -7.22 -7.52
CA SER A 200 -14.67 -8.07 -6.34
C SER A 200 -14.08 -7.30 -5.15
N VAL A 201 -13.44 -6.16 -5.45
CA VAL A 201 -12.92 -5.19 -4.49
C VAL A 201 -13.96 -4.10 -4.27
N GLU A 202 -14.36 -3.87 -3.02
CA GLU A 202 -15.33 -2.83 -2.65
C GLU A 202 -14.73 -1.42 -2.76
N LYS A 203 -13.54 -1.26 -2.19
CA LYS A 203 -12.82 0.01 -2.18
C LYS A 203 -11.32 -0.19 -2.03
N ILE A 204 -10.58 0.79 -2.54
CA ILE A 204 -9.13 0.87 -2.40
C ILE A 204 -8.81 2.17 -1.66
N VAL A 205 -7.96 2.08 -0.65
CA VAL A 205 -7.52 3.22 0.17
C VAL A 205 -6.01 3.40 0.01
N LEU A 206 -5.58 4.61 -0.32
CA LEU A 206 -4.16 5.00 -0.38
C LEU A 206 -3.85 5.84 0.85
N GLY A 207 -2.91 5.37 1.66
CA GLY A 207 -2.42 6.04 2.84
C GLY A 207 -0.93 6.37 2.70
N GLU A 208 -0.59 7.63 2.94
CA GLU A 208 0.80 8.08 3.04
C GLU A 208 1.38 7.71 4.42
N GLN A 209 2.58 7.14 4.44
CA GLN A 209 3.38 6.94 5.66
C GLN A 209 4.79 7.52 5.45
N ALA A 210 5.52 7.71 6.55
CA ALA A 210 6.83 8.37 6.53
C ALA A 210 7.88 7.64 5.66
N ASP A 211 7.77 6.32 5.51
CA ASP A 211 8.74 5.45 4.82
C ASP A 211 8.14 4.60 3.69
N ARG A 212 6.83 4.70 3.47
CA ARG A 212 6.11 3.89 2.48
C ARG A 212 4.76 4.50 2.12
N LEU A 213 4.27 4.11 0.95
CA LEU A 213 2.87 4.27 0.57
C LEU A 213 2.14 2.96 0.86
N ARG A 214 1.02 3.03 1.57
CA ARG A 214 0.19 1.86 1.87
C ARG A 214 -1.08 1.89 1.03
N LEU A 215 -1.29 0.85 0.24
CA LEU A 215 -2.54 0.59 -0.47
C LEU A 215 -3.30 -0.50 0.29
N VAL A 216 -4.58 -0.26 0.56
CA VAL A 216 -5.45 -1.21 1.26
C VAL A 216 -6.66 -1.50 0.37
N LEU A 217 -6.76 -2.72 -0.11
CA LEU A 217 -7.89 -3.21 -0.87
C LEU A 217 -8.86 -3.92 0.06
N TYR A 218 -10.10 -3.44 0.10
CA TYR A 218 -11.20 -4.08 0.83
C TYR A 218 -11.90 -5.06 -0.11
N ILE A 219 -11.93 -6.34 0.28
CA ILE A 219 -12.44 -7.42 -0.57
C ILE A 219 -13.74 -7.91 0.02
N ASN A 220 -14.84 -7.74 -0.73
CA ASN A 220 -16.19 -8.08 -0.28
C ASN A 220 -16.69 -9.41 -0.89
N LYS A 221 -16.10 -9.87 -2.00
CA LYS A 221 -16.53 -11.12 -2.65
C LYS A 221 -16.26 -12.34 -1.75
N SER A 222 -17.32 -13.08 -1.44
CA SER A 222 -17.25 -14.42 -0.84
C SER A 222 -16.73 -15.43 -1.87
N GLY A 223 -15.95 -16.43 -1.44
CA GLY A 223 -15.40 -17.47 -2.32
C GLY A 223 -13.99 -17.22 -2.86
N VAL A 224 -13.46 -16.01 -2.71
CA VAL A 224 -12.05 -15.71 -3.02
C VAL A 224 -11.11 -16.49 -2.07
N ALA A 225 -9.91 -16.86 -2.51
CA ALA A 225 -8.90 -17.57 -1.71
C ALA A 225 -8.38 -16.75 -0.51
N SER A 226 -8.34 -17.34 0.69
CA SER A 226 -7.99 -16.63 1.94
C SER A 226 -6.63 -15.93 1.94
N ARG A 227 -5.68 -16.44 1.14
CA ARG A 227 -4.38 -15.84 0.89
C ARG A 227 -4.28 -15.43 -0.57
N ILE A 228 -4.24 -14.12 -0.81
CA ILE A 228 -4.11 -13.55 -2.15
C ILE A 228 -2.65 -13.15 -2.36
N THR A 229 -2.11 -13.50 -3.52
CA THR A 229 -0.75 -13.14 -3.93
C THR A 229 -0.84 -12.24 -5.16
N PRO A 230 -0.46 -10.95 -5.06
CA PRO A 230 -0.41 -10.05 -6.20
C PRO A 230 0.79 -10.40 -7.10
N GLU A 231 0.59 -10.34 -8.41
CA GLU A 231 1.66 -10.29 -9.39
C GLU A 231 2.12 -8.84 -9.51
N ILE A 232 3.40 -8.58 -9.24
CA ILE A 232 3.97 -7.22 -9.19
C ILE A 232 4.93 -7.03 -10.35
N LYS A 233 4.68 -6.02 -11.17
CA LYS A 233 5.57 -5.58 -12.25
C LYS A 233 6.00 -4.15 -12.00
N LYS A 234 7.31 -3.92 -11.97
CA LYS A 234 7.88 -2.57 -11.87
C LYS A 234 8.13 -2.04 -13.27
N THR A 235 7.65 -0.85 -13.55
CA THR A 235 7.81 -0.15 -14.83
C THR A 235 8.56 1.16 -14.58
N ALA A 236 9.10 1.80 -15.62
CA ALA A 236 9.74 3.11 -15.49
C ALA A 236 8.78 4.17 -14.91
N ASP A 237 7.50 4.09 -15.29
CA ASP A 237 6.46 5.04 -14.91
C ASP A 237 5.76 4.71 -13.57
N GLY A 238 6.16 3.60 -12.92
CA GLY A 238 5.63 3.21 -11.62
C GLY A 238 5.49 1.70 -11.39
N VAL A 239 4.36 1.29 -10.80
CA VAL A 239 4.14 -0.12 -10.41
C VAL A 239 2.78 -0.59 -10.93
N GLU A 240 2.78 -1.74 -11.59
CA GLU A 240 1.59 -2.46 -12.00
C GLU A 240 1.38 -3.69 -11.09
N LEU A 241 0.18 -3.83 -10.55
CA LEU A 241 -0.21 -4.90 -9.64
C LEU A 241 -1.40 -5.64 -10.26
N LYS A 242 -1.26 -6.94 -10.49
CA LYS A 242 -2.36 -7.79 -10.95
C LYS A 242 -2.76 -8.76 -9.85
N ILE A 243 -4.04 -8.77 -9.50
CA ILE A 243 -4.58 -9.49 -8.34
C ILE A 243 -5.67 -10.42 -8.85
N LYS A 244 -5.51 -11.73 -8.62
CA LYS A 244 -6.52 -12.74 -8.93
C LYS A 244 -7.40 -12.98 -7.69
N LEU A 245 -8.72 -12.88 -7.85
CA LEU A 245 -9.73 -12.87 -6.78
C LEU A 245 -10.79 -13.96 -6.97
#